data_AF-A0A1N6VG59-F1
#
_entry.id   AF-A0A1N6VG59-F1
#
_cell.length_a   1.000
_cell.length_b   1.000
_cell.length_c   1.000
_cell.angle_alpha   90.00
_cell.angle_beta   90.00
_cell.angle_gamma   90.00
#
_symmetry.space_group_name_H-M   'P 1'
#
loop_
_entity.id
_entity.type
_entity.pdbx_description
1 polymer ?
#
loop_
_entity_poly.entity_id
_entity_poly.type
_entity_poly.pdbx_seq_one_letter_code
_entity_poly.pdbx_strand_id
1 'polypeptide(L)'
;MLASVRDRRVVLLWSAFAAVALVSAALVLRREDRLSDLHIYYGALLDLRAGRPLYGYVAENGGPFTYPPFAALALWPITLVPESVVQVGWLLATCAAVVVVAVPVGRVLARGRSRRHAAVAVVALALMLSAPVQSNLRFGQVSIFVVLLALLDGMEVVPPRLRGVLVGVASAIKLTPLLFVVYYLAAGRYRDAARAAATFLACAGLAAAVLPGESWTYWAGTVLETSRIGNLASLGNQSLHGMLLRLGLDAGSLPLVWAGLVAVVCAVALLRARQLATQGCPGHAAVLVGCATVAASPVSWTHHQVWPVLAAMLLIGTTGVARRAAGVALLTTMVVSLGAALSAVSMRPGVQFLLENARALGVVALCLTGFGGVAVVAARTRRSRITGRAWLRTGVAAATAVAFFAVQPLPAGADPTFKAYALDDVANPRYFFVCRSAVECASYDTGGPVTFGTRAEKTKVRVNGVVSAEVARLEYHSAPGGPPRVIPLLSPYPGPRVFSFRSATMVHGWLVAYDAGGHPIATFDDELAAAFGR
;
A
#
# COMPACT_ATOMS: atom_id res chain seq x y z
N MET A 1 13.86 -15.09 -43.61
CA MET A 1 14.18 -14.10 -42.55
C MET A 1 13.19 -12.93 -42.45
N LEU A 2 12.00 -12.97 -43.10
CA LEU A 2 11.05 -11.83 -43.16
C LEU A 2 9.58 -12.19 -42.86
N ALA A 3 9.29 -13.33 -42.22
CA ALA A 3 7.91 -13.75 -41.92
C ALA A 3 7.44 -13.45 -40.48
N SER A 4 8.26 -12.75 -39.68
CA SER A 4 8.00 -12.49 -38.25
C SER A 4 7.56 -11.04 -37.96
N VAL A 5 7.47 -10.19 -38.99
CA VAL A 5 7.01 -8.81 -38.84
C VAL A 5 5.50 -8.76 -39.08
N ARG A 6 4.77 -8.28 -38.07
CA ARG A 6 3.37 -7.81 -38.05
C ARG A 6 2.24 -8.83 -37.87
N ASP A 7 2.24 -9.50 -36.72
CA ASP A 7 0.96 -9.55 -35.99
C ASP A 7 0.63 -8.11 -35.58
N ARG A 8 -0.25 -7.44 -36.34
CA ARG A 8 -0.62 -6.03 -36.11
C ARG A 8 -1.04 -5.79 -34.66
N ARG A 9 -1.64 -6.79 -34.00
CA ARG A 9 -2.06 -6.72 -32.60
C ARG A 9 -0.87 -6.57 -31.65
N VAL A 10 0.21 -7.33 -31.89
CA VAL A 10 1.42 -7.26 -31.06
C VAL A 10 2.08 -5.88 -31.20
N VAL A 11 2.14 -5.33 -32.42
CA VAL A 11 2.67 -3.98 -32.67
C VAL A 11 1.82 -2.93 -31.96
N LEU A 12 0.49 -3.02 -32.06
CA LEU A 12 -0.42 -2.11 -31.37
C LEU A 12 -0.28 -2.16 -29.86
N LEU A 13 -0.16 -3.36 -29.26
CA LEU A 13 0.02 -3.53 -27.82
C LEU A 13 1.34 -2.91 -27.33
N TRP A 14 2.44 -3.13 -28.05
CA TRP A 14 3.73 -2.51 -27.71
C TRP A 14 3.74 -1.00 -27.94
N SER A 15 3.07 -0.51 -28.98
CA SER A 15 2.90 0.92 -29.22
C SER A 15 2.09 1.58 -28.10
N ALA A 16 1.01 0.92 -27.66
CA ALA A 16 0.21 1.37 -26.51
C ALA A 16 1.05 1.37 -25.22
N PHE A 17 1.82 0.31 -24.96
CA PHE A 17 2.75 0.28 -23.83
C PHE A 17 3.75 1.44 -23.88
N ALA A 18 4.40 1.66 -25.02
CA ALA A 18 5.37 2.73 -25.19
C ALA A 18 4.75 4.12 -24.98
N ALA A 19 3.54 4.35 -25.52
CA ALA A 19 2.80 5.58 -25.33
C ALA A 19 2.45 5.82 -23.84
N VAL A 20 1.91 4.81 -23.16
CA VAL A 20 1.58 4.91 -21.72
C VAL A 20 2.84 5.13 -20.88
N ALA A 21 3.92 4.41 -21.15
CA ALA A 21 5.19 4.57 -20.45
C ALA A 21 5.77 5.99 -20.63
N LEU A 22 5.76 6.50 -21.87
CA LEU A 22 6.25 7.84 -22.19
C LEU A 22 5.40 8.92 -21.51
N VAL A 23 4.07 8.84 -21.62
CA VAL A 23 3.15 9.77 -20.96
C VAL A 23 3.34 9.72 -19.44
N SER A 24 3.47 8.52 -18.86
CA SER A 24 3.67 8.37 -17.42
C SER A 24 4.99 8.98 -16.96
N ALA A 25 6.10 8.73 -17.68
CA ALA A 25 7.39 9.33 -17.39
C ALA A 25 7.35 10.86 -17.52
N ALA A 26 6.74 11.39 -18.58
CA ALA A 26 6.59 12.82 -18.78
C ALA A 26 5.76 13.48 -17.66
N LEU A 27 4.66 12.85 -17.25
CA LEU A 27 3.83 13.33 -16.14
C LEU A 27 4.60 13.30 -14.81
N VAL A 28 5.39 12.25 -14.55
CA VAL A 28 6.24 12.17 -13.35
C VAL A 28 7.27 13.29 -13.34
N LEU A 29 7.96 13.55 -14.45
CA LEU A 29 8.98 14.60 -14.54
C LEU A 29 8.42 16.02 -14.28
N ARG A 30 7.12 16.22 -14.45
CA ARG A 30 6.44 17.50 -14.16
C ARG A 30 6.02 17.65 -12.69
N ARG A 31 6.16 16.62 -11.88
CA ARG A 31 5.80 16.68 -10.46
C ARG A 31 6.90 17.36 -9.65
N GLU A 32 6.49 18.04 -8.59
CA GLU A 32 7.40 18.56 -7.57
C GLU A 32 8.01 17.41 -6.76
N ASP A 33 7.18 16.44 -6.38
CA ASP A 33 7.59 15.23 -5.65
C ASP A 33 8.13 14.11 -6.55
N ARG A 34 8.69 14.46 -7.72
CA ARG A 34 9.20 13.47 -8.68
C ARG A 34 10.37 12.70 -8.08
N LEU A 35 10.35 11.39 -8.28
CA LEU A 35 11.43 10.47 -7.93
C LEU A 35 11.94 10.65 -6.49
N SER A 36 11.05 10.99 -5.54
CA SER A 36 11.47 11.41 -4.20
C SER A 36 12.24 10.35 -3.42
N ASP A 37 11.96 9.07 -3.63
CA ASP A 37 12.70 8.00 -2.95
C ASP A 37 14.07 7.76 -3.59
N LEU A 38 14.19 7.95 -4.91
CA LEU A 38 15.49 7.99 -5.58
C LEU A 38 16.33 9.17 -5.09
N HIS A 39 15.71 10.32 -4.86
CA HIS A 39 16.38 11.48 -4.25
C HIS A 39 16.87 11.17 -2.84
N ILE A 40 16.08 10.46 -2.01
CA ILE A 40 16.52 9.96 -0.70
C ILE A 40 17.73 9.04 -0.85
N TYR A 41 17.72 8.09 -1.79
CA TYR A 41 18.87 7.19 -2.00
C TYR A 41 20.11 7.97 -2.43
N TYR A 42 19.96 8.91 -3.37
CA TYR A 42 21.06 9.71 -3.88
C TYR A 42 21.69 10.57 -2.79
N GLY A 43 20.89 11.32 -2.04
CA GLY A 43 21.36 12.17 -0.96
C GLY A 43 21.98 11.37 0.20
N ALA A 44 21.36 10.28 0.65
CA ALA A 44 21.90 9.44 1.70
C ALA A 44 23.28 8.85 1.33
N LEU A 45 23.48 8.50 0.06
CA LEU A 45 24.76 7.98 -0.43
C LEU A 45 25.81 9.07 -0.62
N LEU A 46 25.43 10.29 -0.99
CA LEU A 46 26.34 11.44 -0.97
C LEU A 46 26.79 11.79 0.44
N ASP A 47 25.88 11.73 1.42
CA ASP A 47 26.18 11.89 2.84
C ASP A 47 27.18 10.82 3.31
N LEU A 48 26.89 9.56 3.00
CA LEU A 48 27.80 8.46 3.29
C LEU A 48 29.18 8.65 2.65
N ARG A 49 29.23 9.12 1.39
CA ARG A 49 30.48 9.44 0.69
C ARG A 49 31.27 10.59 1.33
N ALA A 50 30.58 11.52 1.97
CA ALA A 50 31.18 12.59 2.75
C ALA A 50 31.54 12.19 4.19
N GLY A 51 31.40 10.91 4.55
CA GLY A 51 31.73 10.38 5.88
C GLY A 51 30.64 10.62 6.94
N ARG A 52 29.42 11.00 6.54
CA ARG A 52 28.28 11.15 7.45
C ARG A 52 27.52 9.82 7.64
N PRO A 53 26.86 9.60 8.80
CA PRO A 53 26.13 8.36 9.05
C PRO A 53 24.96 8.15 8.08
N LEU A 54 24.88 6.98 7.44
CA LEU A 54 23.85 6.67 6.44
C LEU A 54 22.44 6.75 7.03
N TYR A 55 22.23 6.18 8.22
CA TYR A 55 20.93 6.13 8.87
C TYR A 55 20.57 7.38 9.69
N GLY A 56 21.46 8.39 9.69
CA GLY A 56 21.19 9.73 10.20
C GLY A 56 20.65 10.69 9.13
N TYR A 57 20.69 10.29 7.85
CA TYR A 57 20.20 11.11 6.74
C TYR A 57 18.67 11.23 6.76
N VAL A 58 18.18 12.45 6.56
CA VAL A 58 16.77 12.79 6.38
C VAL A 58 16.67 13.77 5.21
N ALA A 59 15.92 13.42 4.17
CA ALA A 59 15.69 14.31 3.04
C ALA A 59 14.74 15.47 3.41
N GLU A 60 14.63 16.46 2.51
CA GLU A 60 13.76 17.64 2.70
C GLU A 60 12.28 17.27 2.93
N ASN A 61 11.81 16.16 2.37
CA ASN A 61 10.46 15.64 2.58
C ASN A 61 10.29 14.84 3.88
N GLY A 62 11.32 14.79 4.74
CA GLY A 62 11.36 14.03 5.99
C GLY A 62 11.66 12.54 5.83
N GLY A 63 11.89 12.05 4.61
CA GLY A 63 12.11 10.63 4.35
C GLY A 63 13.55 10.17 4.65
N PRO A 64 13.74 9.10 5.45
CA PRO A 64 15.07 8.56 5.73
C PRO A 64 15.46 7.39 4.81
N PHE A 65 16.75 7.03 4.82
CA PHE A 65 17.20 5.77 4.25
C PHE A 65 16.78 4.58 5.13
N THR A 66 16.16 3.55 4.54
CA THR A 66 15.48 2.47 5.30
C THR A 66 15.94 1.04 4.93
N TYR A 67 16.87 0.89 4.00
CA TYR A 67 17.28 -0.42 3.49
C TYR A 67 18.51 -0.99 4.22
N PRO A 68 18.75 -2.31 4.13
CA PRO A 68 19.97 -2.90 4.65
C PRO A 68 21.23 -2.28 4.02
N PRO A 69 22.38 -2.33 4.71
CA PRO A 69 23.61 -1.68 4.25
C PRO A 69 24.08 -2.15 2.86
N PHE A 70 23.80 -3.40 2.48
CA PHE A 70 24.13 -3.89 1.14
C PHE A 70 23.39 -3.12 0.03
N ALA A 71 22.19 -2.59 0.29
CA ALA A 71 21.50 -1.72 -0.65
C ALA A 71 22.30 -0.45 -0.94
N ALA A 72 23.00 0.10 0.05
CA ALA A 72 23.85 1.27 -0.14
C ALA A 72 25.01 0.96 -1.10
N LEU A 73 25.63 -0.22 -0.97
CA LEU A 73 26.67 -0.67 -1.90
C LEU A 73 26.11 -0.92 -3.32
N ALA A 74 24.95 -1.56 -3.42
CA ALA A 74 24.33 -1.86 -4.70
C ALA A 74 23.89 -0.58 -5.45
N LEU A 75 23.47 0.44 -4.71
CA LEU A 75 23.03 1.73 -5.25
C LEU A 75 24.18 2.74 -5.39
N TRP A 76 25.33 2.52 -4.75
CA TRP A 76 26.49 3.42 -4.78
C TRP A 76 26.82 4.00 -6.17
N PRO A 77 26.79 3.23 -7.28
CA PRO A 77 27.11 3.75 -8.61
C PRO A 77 26.24 4.92 -9.06
N ILE A 78 25.03 5.13 -8.50
CA ILE A 78 24.20 6.28 -8.87
C ILE A 78 24.86 7.61 -8.49
N THR A 79 25.75 7.63 -7.49
CA THR A 79 26.47 8.85 -7.07
C THR A 79 27.62 9.25 -8.00
N LEU A 80 27.91 8.46 -9.03
CA LEU A 80 29.00 8.72 -9.97
C LEU A 80 28.62 9.73 -11.06
N VAL A 81 27.34 10.05 -11.19
CA VAL A 81 26.81 10.99 -12.19
C VAL A 81 25.83 11.97 -11.53
N PRO A 82 25.50 13.11 -12.18
CA PRO A 82 24.51 14.04 -11.66
C PRO A 82 23.14 13.38 -11.48
N GLU A 83 22.41 13.77 -10.43
CA GLU A 83 21.10 13.18 -10.10
C GLU A 83 20.12 13.22 -11.28
N SER A 84 20.13 14.29 -12.08
CA SER A 84 19.27 14.41 -13.27
C SER A 84 19.49 13.28 -14.29
N VAL A 85 20.74 12.83 -14.46
CA VAL A 85 21.09 11.69 -15.32
C VAL A 85 20.59 10.40 -14.70
N VAL A 86 20.75 10.23 -13.38
CA VAL A 86 20.21 9.08 -12.64
C VAL A 86 18.70 9.01 -12.79
N GLN A 87 17.98 10.13 -12.64
CA GLN A 87 16.52 10.20 -12.74
C GLN A 87 16.02 9.69 -14.10
N VAL A 88 16.61 10.15 -15.21
CA VAL A 88 16.26 9.68 -16.55
C VAL A 88 16.61 8.19 -16.73
N GLY A 89 17.82 7.80 -16.33
CA GLY A 89 18.26 6.40 -16.40
C GLY A 89 17.36 5.47 -15.58
N TRP A 90 16.89 5.91 -14.42
CA TRP A 90 16.04 5.15 -13.52
C TRP A 90 14.64 4.92 -14.07
N LEU A 91 14.05 5.94 -14.71
CA LEU A 91 12.77 5.81 -15.41
C LEU A 91 12.86 4.79 -16.55
N LEU A 92 13.93 4.85 -17.34
CA LEU A 92 14.20 3.88 -18.41
C LEU A 92 14.41 2.47 -17.86
N ALA A 93 15.21 2.33 -16.79
CA ALA A 93 15.46 1.06 -16.11
C ALA A 93 14.17 0.47 -15.51
N THR A 94 13.29 1.30 -14.95
CA THR A 94 11.98 0.88 -14.43
C THR A 94 11.09 0.36 -15.56
N CYS A 95 11.01 1.07 -16.69
CA CYS A 95 10.26 0.61 -17.86
C CYS A 95 10.80 -0.71 -18.42
N ALA A 96 12.13 -0.85 -18.49
CA ALA A 96 12.78 -2.10 -18.90
C ALA A 96 12.47 -3.24 -17.91
N ALA A 97 12.53 -2.99 -16.60
CA ALA A 97 12.20 -3.97 -15.58
C ALA A 97 10.76 -4.46 -15.70
N VAL A 98 9.80 -3.57 -15.99
CA VAL A 98 8.40 -3.95 -16.26
C VAL A 98 8.30 -4.93 -17.43
N VAL A 99 9.01 -4.67 -18.52
CA VAL A 99 9.04 -5.58 -19.68
C VAL A 99 9.63 -6.93 -19.29
N VAL A 100 10.77 -6.95 -18.59
CA VAL A 100 11.44 -8.21 -18.20
C VAL A 100 10.58 -9.01 -17.22
N VAL A 101 9.91 -8.36 -16.26
CA VAL A 101 8.94 -8.98 -15.34
C VAL A 101 7.76 -9.60 -16.09
N ALA A 102 7.28 -8.93 -17.15
CA ALA A 102 6.16 -9.42 -17.95
C ALA A 102 6.49 -10.67 -18.78
N VAL A 103 7.75 -10.88 -19.17
CA VAL A 103 8.19 -12.00 -20.00
C VAL A 103 7.85 -13.38 -19.42
N PRO A 104 8.30 -13.74 -18.19
CA PRO A 104 8.05 -15.07 -17.66
C PRO A 104 6.56 -15.32 -17.39
N VAL A 105 5.81 -14.31 -16.96
CA VAL A 105 4.36 -14.43 -16.74
C VAL A 105 3.61 -14.57 -18.07
N GLY A 106 3.92 -13.76 -19.08
CA GLY A 106 3.31 -13.88 -20.42
C GLY A 106 3.59 -15.24 -21.09
N ARG A 107 4.76 -15.84 -20.81
CA ARG A 107 5.08 -17.21 -21.26
C ARG A 107 4.23 -18.29 -20.57
N VAL A 108 3.83 -18.07 -19.31
CA VAL A 108 2.89 -18.96 -18.60
C VAL A 108 1.48 -18.86 -19.18
N LEU A 109 1.05 -17.64 -19.53
CA LEU A 109 -0.31 -17.38 -20.03
C LEU A 109 -0.59 -17.93 -21.43
N ALA A 110 0.43 -18.10 -22.27
CA ALA A 110 0.24 -18.46 -23.67
C ALA A 110 1.23 -19.51 -24.20
N ARG A 111 0.71 -20.45 -25.00
CA ARG A 111 1.49 -21.38 -25.82
C ARG A 111 1.51 -20.90 -27.28
N GLY A 112 2.65 -21.10 -27.96
CA GLY A 112 2.89 -20.62 -29.34
C GLY A 112 3.52 -19.22 -29.40
N ARG A 113 4.37 -18.98 -30.41
CA ARG A 113 5.25 -17.79 -30.50
C ARG A 113 4.47 -16.47 -30.55
N SER A 114 3.56 -16.28 -31.50
CA SER A 114 2.78 -15.02 -31.63
C SER A 114 1.94 -14.74 -30.38
N ARG A 115 1.20 -15.75 -29.88
CA ARG A 115 0.38 -15.61 -28.66
C ARG A 115 1.21 -15.25 -27.43
N ARG A 116 2.45 -15.76 -27.30
CA ARG A 116 3.39 -15.38 -26.23
C ARG A 116 3.77 -13.91 -26.32
N HIS A 117 4.14 -13.41 -27.49
CA HIS A 117 4.50 -11.99 -27.64
C HIS A 117 3.31 -11.07 -27.29
N ALA A 118 2.10 -11.42 -27.71
CA ALA A 118 0.89 -10.70 -27.32
C ALA A 118 0.64 -10.76 -25.80
N ALA A 119 0.74 -11.94 -25.19
CA ALA A 119 0.54 -12.10 -23.75
C ALA A 119 1.57 -11.32 -22.92
N VAL A 120 2.84 -11.29 -23.34
CA VAL A 120 3.88 -10.47 -22.70
C VAL A 120 3.53 -8.98 -22.81
N ALA A 121 3.13 -8.51 -23.99
CA ALA A 121 2.75 -7.11 -24.18
C ALA A 121 1.52 -6.72 -23.34
N VAL A 122 0.52 -7.61 -23.23
CA VAL A 122 -0.66 -7.40 -22.36
C VAL A 122 -0.27 -7.32 -20.88
N VAL A 123 0.60 -8.22 -20.40
CA VAL A 123 1.07 -8.17 -19.00
C VAL A 123 1.89 -6.91 -18.74
N ALA A 124 2.77 -6.52 -19.67
CA ALA A 124 3.56 -5.29 -19.55
C ALA A 124 2.67 -4.04 -19.51
N LEU A 125 1.63 -3.99 -20.35
CA LEU A 125 0.66 -2.91 -20.36
C LEU A 125 -0.18 -2.87 -19.07
N ALA A 126 -0.65 -4.02 -18.59
CA ALA A 126 -1.39 -4.12 -17.33
C ALA A 126 -0.53 -3.68 -16.13
N LEU A 127 0.75 -4.06 -16.11
CA LEU A 127 1.71 -3.58 -15.14
C LEU A 127 1.88 -2.06 -15.23
N MET A 128 2.17 -1.52 -16.41
CA MET A 128 2.39 -0.08 -16.59
C MET A 128 1.19 0.77 -16.19
N LEU A 129 -0.04 0.31 -16.48
CA LEU A 129 -1.26 1.01 -16.07
C LEU A 129 -1.59 0.88 -14.58
N SER A 130 -0.94 -0.03 -13.86
CA SER A 130 -1.22 -0.30 -12.46
C SER A 130 -0.63 0.77 -11.53
N ALA A 131 -1.37 1.13 -10.48
CA ALA A 131 -0.91 2.03 -9.42
C ALA A 131 0.45 1.62 -8.82
N PRO A 132 0.79 0.32 -8.64
CA PRO A 132 2.12 -0.10 -8.20
C PRO A 132 3.26 0.35 -9.11
N VAL A 133 3.14 0.19 -10.44
CA VAL A 133 4.20 0.61 -11.37
C VAL A 133 4.22 2.13 -11.52
N GLN A 134 3.05 2.78 -11.60
CA GLN A 134 2.96 4.24 -11.59
C GLN A 134 3.60 4.84 -10.33
N SER A 135 3.43 4.17 -9.18
CA SER A 135 4.09 4.52 -7.93
C SER A 135 5.60 4.28 -7.99
N ASN A 136 6.07 3.19 -8.62
CA ASN A 136 7.51 2.98 -8.82
C ASN A 136 8.14 4.09 -9.70
N LEU A 137 7.45 4.52 -10.76
CA LEU A 137 7.90 5.64 -11.59
C LEU A 137 7.88 6.95 -10.81
N ARG A 138 6.78 7.25 -10.08
CA ARG A 138 6.65 8.48 -9.29
C ARG A 138 7.75 8.61 -8.25
N PHE A 139 8.07 7.53 -7.54
CA PHE A 139 9.00 7.58 -6.41
C PHE A 139 10.44 7.19 -6.76
N GLY A 140 10.69 6.58 -7.92
CA GLY A 140 12.04 6.11 -8.27
C GLY A 140 12.45 4.90 -7.44
N GLN A 141 11.51 3.98 -7.23
CA GLN A 141 11.64 2.92 -6.24
C GLN A 141 12.49 1.72 -6.71
N VAL A 142 13.28 1.16 -5.79
CA VAL A 142 14.05 -0.08 -6.03
C VAL A 142 13.17 -1.33 -6.08
N SER A 143 11.93 -1.22 -5.60
CA SER A 143 11.04 -2.34 -5.35
C SER A 143 10.74 -3.18 -6.60
N ILE A 144 10.61 -2.57 -7.78
CA ILE A 144 10.41 -3.31 -9.04
C ILE A 144 11.61 -4.21 -9.38
N PHE A 145 12.85 -3.79 -9.06
CA PHE A 145 14.06 -4.60 -9.29
C PHE A 145 14.15 -5.75 -8.30
N VAL A 146 13.76 -5.53 -7.04
CA VAL A 146 13.64 -6.60 -6.03
C VAL A 146 12.63 -7.66 -6.48
N VAL A 147 11.47 -7.23 -6.99
CA VAL A 147 10.45 -8.12 -7.58
C VAL A 147 11.01 -8.87 -8.77
N LEU A 148 11.70 -8.18 -9.70
CA LEU A 148 12.32 -8.78 -10.86
C LEU A 148 13.28 -9.92 -10.47
N LEU A 149 14.22 -9.67 -9.57
CA LEU A 149 15.19 -10.66 -9.12
C LEU A 149 14.50 -11.88 -8.49
N ALA A 150 13.60 -11.65 -7.52
CA ALA A 150 12.89 -12.72 -6.84
C ALA A 150 11.96 -13.52 -7.78
N LEU A 151 11.32 -12.85 -8.75
CA LEU A 151 10.45 -13.49 -9.73
C LEU A 151 11.24 -14.41 -10.67
N LEU A 152 12.37 -13.94 -11.22
CA LEU A 152 13.19 -14.76 -12.13
C LEU A 152 13.70 -16.03 -11.43
N ASP A 153 14.03 -15.93 -10.15
CA ASP A 153 14.46 -17.08 -9.35
C ASP A 153 13.29 -18.01 -8.99
N GLY A 154 12.22 -17.43 -8.44
CA GLY A 154 11.03 -18.17 -8.00
C GLY A 154 10.34 -18.90 -9.13
N MET A 155 10.25 -18.28 -10.32
CA MET A 155 9.70 -18.87 -11.53
C MET A 155 10.65 -19.83 -12.25
N GLU A 156 11.84 -20.06 -11.69
CA GLU A 156 12.84 -20.99 -12.24
C GLU A 156 13.35 -20.61 -13.63
N VAL A 157 13.40 -19.32 -13.94
CA VAL A 157 13.97 -18.79 -15.19
C VAL A 157 15.49 -18.95 -15.18
N VAL A 158 16.12 -18.80 -14.01
CA VAL A 158 17.56 -19.00 -13.84
C VAL A 158 17.96 -20.49 -13.90
N PRO A 159 19.16 -20.81 -14.40
CA PRO A 159 19.65 -22.19 -14.45
C PRO A 159 19.64 -22.87 -13.07
N PRO A 160 19.42 -24.19 -12.98
CA PRO A 160 19.30 -24.92 -11.71
C PRO A 160 20.44 -24.69 -10.72
N ARG A 161 21.67 -24.44 -11.18
CA ARG A 161 22.85 -24.17 -10.35
C ARG A 161 22.89 -22.76 -9.72
N LEU A 162 22.14 -21.80 -10.29
CA LEU A 162 22.08 -20.42 -9.83
C LEU A 162 20.78 -20.09 -9.08
N ARG A 163 19.83 -21.04 -9.01
CA ARG A 163 18.60 -20.86 -8.24
C ARG A 163 18.90 -20.52 -6.78
N GLY A 164 18.15 -19.60 -6.21
CA GLY A 164 18.31 -19.00 -4.89
C GLY A 164 19.17 -17.74 -4.87
N VAL A 165 20.13 -17.58 -5.80
CA VAL A 165 21.09 -16.46 -5.76
C VAL A 165 20.39 -15.11 -5.92
N LEU A 166 19.45 -14.98 -6.87
CA LEU A 166 18.78 -13.69 -7.10
C LEU A 166 17.84 -13.35 -5.94
N VAL A 167 17.18 -14.34 -5.33
CA VAL A 167 16.42 -14.14 -4.08
C VAL A 167 17.33 -13.68 -2.94
N GLY A 168 18.53 -14.24 -2.81
CA GLY A 168 19.50 -13.83 -1.79
C GLY A 168 19.96 -12.38 -1.97
N VAL A 169 20.32 -11.99 -3.19
CA VAL A 169 20.67 -10.59 -3.52
C VAL A 169 19.48 -9.66 -3.28
N ALA A 170 18.28 -10.03 -3.74
CA ALA A 170 17.07 -9.25 -3.52
C ALA A 170 16.78 -9.05 -2.02
N SER A 171 16.99 -10.10 -1.22
CA SER A 171 16.83 -10.08 0.24
C SER A 171 17.85 -9.18 0.93
N ALA A 172 19.07 -9.08 0.40
CA ALA A 172 20.09 -8.19 0.92
C ALA A 172 19.84 -6.72 0.56
N ILE A 173 19.14 -6.45 -0.54
CA ILE A 173 18.67 -5.09 -0.89
C ILE A 173 17.43 -4.72 -0.08
N LYS A 174 16.54 -5.67 0.19
CA LYS A 174 15.30 -5.46 0.95
C LYS A 174 14.88 -6.78 1.57
N LEU A 175 14.61 -6.83 2.88
CA LEU A 175 14.42 -8.11 3.59
C LEU A 175 13.19 -8.93 3.16
N THR A 176 12.21 -8.32 2.50
CA THR A 176 10.91 -8.96 2.18
C THR A 176 10.99 -10.28 1.40
N PRO A 177 11.91 -10.49 0.43
CA PRO A 177 12.05 -11.77 -0.27
C PRO A 177 12.61 -12.91 0.58
N LEU A 178 13.04 -12.72 1.83
CA LEU A 178 13.49 -13.82 2.70
C LEU A 178 12.42 -14.91 2.88
N LEU A 179 11.13 -14.59 2.72
CA LEU A 179 10.05 -15.58 2.70
C LEU A 179 10.22 -16.62 1.59
N PHE A 180 10.89 -16.29 0.48
CA PHE A 180 11.21 -17.28 -0.57
C PHE A 180 12.16 -18.37 -0.06
N VAL A 181 13.05 -18.06 0.89
CA VAL A 181 13.91 -19.07 1.52
C VAL A 181 13.05 -20.09 2.27
N VAL A 182 12.09 -19.62 3.07
CA VAL A 182 11.12 -20.47 3.77
C VAL A 182 10.27 -21.28 2.79
N TYR A 183 9.84 -20.67 1.70
CA TYR A 183 9.15 -21.38 0.61
C TYR A 183 10.01 -22.49 0.01
N TYR A 184 11.27 -22.23 -0.31
CA TYR A 184 12.17 -23.25 -0.86
C TYR A 184 12.35 -24.41 0.11
N LEU A 185 12.50 -24.14 1.42
CA LEU A 185 12.53 -25.19 2.44
C LEU A 185 11.22 -25.99 2.47
N ALA A 186 10.07 -25.31 2.51
CA ALA A 186 8.76 -25.95 2.52
C ALA A 186 8.49 -26.77 1.26
N ALA A 187 9.03 -26.34 0.12
CA ALA A 187 8.94 -27.03 -1.17
C ALA A 187 9.97 -28.16 -1.35
N GLY A 188 10.83 -28.44 -0.35
CA GLY A 188 11.89 -29.45 -0.45
C GLY A 188 13.07 -29.04 -1.34
N ARG A 189 13.16 -27.76 -1.72
CA ARG A 189 14.22 -27.17 -2.54
C ARG A 189 15.39 -26.69 -1.67
N TYR A 190 15.93 -27.60 -0.86
CA TYR A 190 16.95 -27.27 0.16
C TYR A 190 18.20 -26.60 -0.41
N ARG A 191 18.66 -27.02 -1.60
CA ARG A 191 19.82 -26.41 -2.26
C ARG A 191 19.55 -24.96 -2.66
N ASP A 192 18.33 -24.64 -3.09
CA ASP A 192 17.94 -23.27 -3.49
C ASP A 192 17.80 -22.38 -2.24
N ALA A 193 17.23 -22.92 -1.16
CA ALA A 193 17.17 -22.25 0.14
C ALA A 193 18.58 -21.94 0.67
N ALA A 194 19.48 -22.93 0.64
CA ALA A 194 20.86 -22.77 1.09
C ALA A 194 21.61 -21.71 0.27
N ARG A 195 21.46 -21.71 -1.06
CA ARG A 195 22.07 -20.70 -1.94
C ARG A 195 21.51 -19.31 -1.69
N ALA A 196 20.20 -19.18 -1.49
CA ALA A 196 19.58 -17.91 -1.17
C ALA A 196 20.06 -17.36 0.17
N ALA A 197 20.07 -18.19 1.21
CA ALA A 197 20.57 -17.81 2.54
C ALA A 197 22.07 -17.46 2.50
N ALA A 198 22.89 -18.29 1.85
CA ALA A 198 24.32 -18.04 1.71
C ALA A 198 24.62 -16.75 0.93
N THR A 199 23.87 -16.49 -0.16
CA THR A 199 24.04 -15.24 -0.94
C THR A 199 23.62 -14.03 -0.12
N PHE A 200 22.50 -14.10 0.60
CA PHE A 200 22.07 -13.04 1.50
C PHE A 200 23.14 -12.73 2.57
N LEU A 201 23.65 -13.77 3.24
CA LEU A 201 24.70 -13.65 4.25
C LEU A 201 26.01 -13.12 3.66
N ALA A 202 26.39 -13.54 2.45
CA ALA A 202 27.57 -13.03 1.76
C ALA A 202 27.43 -11.54 1.41
N CYS A 203 26.28 -11.11 0.91
CA CYS A 203 25.99 -9.70 0.65
C CYS A 203 25.97 -8.87 1.95
N ALA A 204 25.35 -9.38 3.01
CA ALA A 204 25.34 -8.71 4.31
C ALA A 204 26.75 -8.64 4.92
N GLY A 205 27.53 -9.72 4.82
CA GLY A 205 28.93 -9.78 5.27
C GLY A 205 29.85 -8.84 4.47
N LEU A 206 29.66 -8.75 3.15
CA LEU A 206 30.35 -7.75 2.32
C LEU A 206 30.02 -6.33 2.79
N ALA A 207 28.74 -6.06 3.07
CA ALA A 207 28.33 -4.75 3.57
C ALA A 207 28.90 -4.47 4.97
N ALA A 208 28.98 -5.47 5.85
CA ALA A 208 29.63 -5.33 7.15
C ALA A 208 31.14 -5.10 7.04
N ALA A 209 31.81 -5.68 6.04
CA ALA A 209 33.23 -5.47 5.80
C ALA A 209 33.54 -4.08 5.25
N VAL A 210 32.68 -3.55 4.35
CA VAL A 210 32.87 -2.23 3.72
C VAL A 210 32.31 -1.10 4.57
N LEU A 211 31.17 -1.31 5.23
CA LEU A 211 30.42 -0.34 6.03
C LEU A 211 30.12 -0.92 7.43
N PRO A 212 31.14 -1.14 8.28
CA PRO A 212 30.96 -1.81 9.57
C PRO A 212 30.05 -1.03 10.53
N GLY A 213 30.24 0.28 10.64
CA GLY A 213 29.43 1.14 11.51
C GLY A 213 27.96 1.18 11.09
N GLU A 214 27.68 1.37 9.80
CA GLU A 214 26.31 1.35 9.28
C GLU A 214 25.65 -0.01 9.45
N SER A 215 26.42 -1.10 9.26
CA SER A 215 25.92 -2.44 9.48
C SER A 215 25.53 -2.69 10.93
N TRP A 216 26.35 -2.24 11.88
CA TRP A 216 26.00 -2.30 13.29
C TRP A 216 24.73 -1.50 13.60
N THR A 217 24.66 -0.24 13.18
CA THR A 217 23.49 0.64 13.36
C THR A 217 22.21 0.04 12.78
N TYR A 218 22.30 -0.61 11.61
CA TYR A 218 21.15 -1.23 10.98
C TYR A 218 20.62 -2.43 11.77
N TRP A 219 21.50 -3.40 12.04
CA TRP A 219 21.11 -4.67 12.63
C TRP A 219 20.82 -4.58 14.13
N ALA A 220 21.45 -3.64 14.85
CA ALA A 220 21.25 -3.47 16.29
C ALA A 220 19.99 -2.66 16.64
N GLY A 221 19.47 -1.83 15.73
CA GLY A 221 18.33 -0.94 16.05
C GLY A 221 17.45 -0.56 14.87
N THR A 222 18.03 -0.02 13.79
CA THR A 222 17.24 0.61 12.70
C THR A 222 16.19 -0.31 12.08
N VAL A 223 16.48 -1.61 11.97
CA VAL A 223 15.55 -2.60 11.42
C VAL A 223 14.27 -2.78 12.26
N LEU A 224 14.33 -2.48 13.56
CA LEU A 224 13.21 -2.59 14.51
C LEU A 224 12.43 -1.28 14.63
N GLU A 225 13.07 -0.15 14.37
CA GLU A 225 12.45 1.19 14.43
C GLU A 225 11.59 1.46 13.19
N THR A 226 10.36 0.95 13.18
CA THR A 226 9.45 1.20 12.05
C THR A 226 8.82 2.60 12.05
N SER A 227 8.84 3.30 13.19
CA SER A 227 8.29 4.66 13.38
C SER A 227 8.98 5.72 12.52
N ARG A 228 10.28 5.56 12.23
CA ARG A 228 11.06 6.46 11.36
C ARG A 228 10.64 6.42 9.88
N ILE A 229 9.92 5.39 9.44
CA ILE A 229 9.50 5.24 8.03
C ILE A 229 8.35 6.21 7.68
N GLY A 230 7.69 6.79 8.69
CA GLY A 230 6.59 7.74 8.56
C GLY A 230 5.27 7.20 9.09
N ASN A 231 4.16 7.86 8.71
CA ASN A 231 2.83 7.47 9.18
C ASN A 231 2.39 6.12 8.58
N LEU A 232 2.53 5.05 9.37
CA LEU A 232 2.19 3.68 8.95
C LEU A 232 0.69 3.44 8.76
N ALA A 233 -0.17 4.30 9.32
CA ALA A 233 -1.61 4.25 9.09
C ALA A 233 -2.02 4.86 7.74
N SER A 234 -1.12 5.60 7.07
CA SER A 234 -1.37 6.24 5.78
C SER A 234 -2.05 5.29 4.78
N LEU A 235 -3.02 5.81 4.02
CA LEU A 235 -3.71 5.07 2.96
C LEU A 235 -2.76 4.54 1.87
N GLY A 236 -1.54 5.09 1.77
CA GLY A 236 -0.49 4.55 0.93
C GLY A 236 0.01 3.17 1.38
N ASN A 237 -0.05 2.87 2.68
CA ASN A 237 0.35 1.60 3.28
C ASN A 237 -0.80 0.58 3.22
N GLN A 238 -0.72 -0.32 2.24
CA GLN A 238 -1.70 -1.37 1.96
C GLN A 238 -1.27 -2.72 2.54
N SER A 239 -0.69 -2.70 3.75
CA SER A 239 -0.38 -3.90 4.55
C SER A 239 -1.53 -4.26 5.51
N LEU A 240 -1.49 -5.49 6.04
CA LEU A 240 -2.34 -5.89 7.17
C LEU A 240 -2.10 -4.99 8.38
N HIS A 241 -0.84 -4.65 8.68
CA HIS A 241 -0.48 -3.77 9.79
C HIS A 241 -1.10 -2.37 9.64
N GLY A 242 -0.96 -1.74 8.47
CA GLY A 242 -1.57 -0.44 8.19
C GLY A 242 -3.09 -0.48 8.29
N MET A 243 -3.72 -1.57 7.85
CA MET A 243 -5.17 -1.76 7.98
C MET A 243 -5.60 -1.89 9.45
N LEU A 244 -4.85 -2.62 10.28
CA LEU A 244 -5.12 -2.74 11.72
C LEU A 244 -4.90 -1.41 12.48
N LEU A 245 -3.88 -0.64 12.11
CA LEU A 245 -3.70 0.73 12.61
C LEU A 245 -4.89 1.62 12.27
N ARG A 246 -5.38 1.54 11.02
CA ARG A 246 -6.57 2.28 10.59
C ARG A 246 -7.82 1.85 11.34
N LEU A 247 -7.93 0.57 11.72
CA LEU A 247 -9.02 0.08 12.58
C LEU A 247 -8.96 0.63 14.01
N GLY A 248 -7.86 1.28 14.40
CA GLY A 248 -7.68 1.82 15.75
C GLY A 248 -7.30 0.77 16.79
N LEU A 249 -6.65 -0.33 16.39
CA LEU A 249 -6.09 -1.27 17.36
C LEU A 249 -5.05 -0.56 18.24
N ASP A 250 -5.14 -0.78 19.54
CA ASP A 250 -4.22 -0.22 20.52
C ASP A 250 -2.80 -0.78 20.34
N ALA A 251 -1.80 0.00 20.78
CA ALA A 251 -0.40 -0.34 20.62
C ALA A 251 0.02 -1.63 21.35
N GLY A 252 -0.71 -2.05 22.40
CA GLY A 252 -0.42 -3.27 23.16
C GLY A 252 -0.87 -4.54 22.45
N SER A 253 -2.07 -4.54 21.87
CA SER A 253 -2.63 -5.70 21.17
C SER A 253 -2.17 -5.84 19.72
N LEU A 254 -1.87 -4.72 19.04
CA LEU A 254 -1.53 -4.69 17.62
C LEU A 254 -0.41 -5.67 17.22
N PRO A 255 0.75 -5.75 17.90
CA PRO A 255 1.83 -6.65 17.48
C PRO A 255 1.42 -8.12 17.48
N LEU A 256 0.69 -8.58 18.50
CA LEU A 256 0.26 -9.97 18.64
C LEU A 256 -0.81 -10.33 17.61
N VAL A 257 -1.82 -9.47 17.44
CA VAL A 257 -2.88 -9.68 16.45
C VAL A 257 -2.29 -9.70 15.03
N TRP A 258 -1.42 -8.75 14.72
CA TRP A 258 -0.75 -8.68 13.43
C TRP A 258 0.12 -9.91 13.18
N ALA A 259 0.96 -10.31 14.14
CA ALA A 259 1.82 -11.49 14.02
C ALA A 259 1.00 -12.77 13.82
N GLY A 260 -0.09 -12.96 14.57
CA GLY A 260 -0.99 -14.11 14.41
C GLY A 260 -1.64 -14.17 13.03
N LEU A 261 -2.17 -13.05 12.53
CA LEU A 261 -2.77 -12.97 11.20
C LEU A 261 -1.75 -13.22 10.10
N VAL A 262 -0.57 -12.60 10.18
CA VAL A 262 0.52 -12.81 9.22
C VAL A 262 1.00 -14.25 9.23
N ALA A 263 1.15 -14.87 10.40
CA ALA A 263 1.55 -16.26 10.53
C ALA A 263 0.56 -17.20 9.83
N VAL A 264 -0.75 -17.01 10.04
CA VAL A 264 -1.81 -17.79 9.36
C VAL A 264 -1.76 -17.57 7.85
N VAL A 265 -1.72 -16.32 7.39
CA VAL A 265 -1.69 -15.97 5.96
C VAL A 265 -0.45 -16.56 5.29
N CYS A 266 0.72 -16.43 5.89
CA CYS A 266 1.98 -16.98 5.36
C CYS A 266 1.96 -18.51 5.36
N ALA A 267 1.54 -19.15 6.45
CA ALA A 267 1.47 -20.61 6.53
C ALA A 267 0.57 -21.18 5.42
N VAL A 268 -0.64 -20.63 5.25
CA VAL A 268 -1.56 -21.06 4.19
C VAL A 268 -0.98 -20.79 2.81
N ALA A 269 -0.41 -19.61 2.57
CA ALA A 269 0.20 -19.27 1.29
C ALA A 269 1.38 -20.18 0.94
N LEU A 270 2.24 -20.50 1.89
CA LEU A 270 3.40 -21.38 1.72
C LEU A 270 2.98 -22.83 1.45
N LEU A 271 1.99 -23.35 2.17
CA LEU A 271 1.42 -24.69 1.92
C LEU A 271 0.84 -24.79 0.51
N ARG A 272 0.13 -23.76 0.06
CA ARG A 272 -0.41 -23.69 -1.30
C ARG A 272 0.68 -23.52 -2.35
N ALA A 273 1.69 -22.69 -2.08
CA ALA A 273 2.82 -22.51 -2.99
C ALA A 273 3.61 -23.81 -3.15
N ARG A 274 3.81 -24.57 -2.08
CA ARG A 274 4.36 -25.94 -2.12
C ARG A 274 3.51 -26.84 -3.02
N GLN A 275 2.19 -26.85 -2.84
CA GLN A 275 1.27 -27.65 -3.67
C GLN A 275 1.33 -27.24 -5.16
N LEU A 276 1.41 -25.94 -5.46
CA LEU A 276 1.55 -25.43 -6.82
C LEU A 276 2.88 -25.87 -7.44
N ALA A 277 3.96 -25.86 -6.66
CA ALA A 277 5.27 -26.34 -7.12
C ALA A 277 5.25 -27.83 -7.44
N THR A 278 4.65 -28.68 -6.59
CA THR A 278 4.53 -30.12 -6.86
C THR A 278 3.62 -30.44 -8.06
N GLN A 279 2.71 -29.52 -8.41
CA GLN A 279 1.87 -29.60 -9.61
C GLN A 279 2.55 -29.08 -10.89
N GLY A 280 3.83 -28.69 -10.83
CA GLY A 280 4.56 -28.16 -11.99
C GLY A 280 4.14 -26.73 -12.36
N CYS A 281 3.63 -25.96 -11.40
CA CYS A 281 3.22 -24.56 -11.57
C CYS A 281 4.13 -23.59 -10.78
N PRO A 282 5.47 -23.59 -10.96
CA PRO A 282 6.39 -22.76 -10.18
C PRO A 282 6.10 -21.26 -10.34
N GLY A 283 5.60 -20.84 -11.51
CA GLY A 283 5.16 -19.47 -11.75
C GLY A 283 4.07 -18.98 -10.80
N HIS A 284 3.05 -19.80 -10.58
CA HIS A 284 1.96 -19.49 -9.66
C HIS A 284 2.45 -19.55 -8.21
N ALA A 285 3.30 -20.53 -7.87
CA ALA A 285 3.89 -20.62 -6.54
C ALA A 285 4.69 -19.36 -6.17
N ALA A 286 5.59 -18.93 -7.06
CA ALA A 286 6.42 -17.74 -6.85
C ALA A 286 5.59 -16.46 -6.67
N VAL A 287 4.58 -16.26 -7.53
CA VAL A 287 3.70 -15.09 -7.42
C VAL A 287 2.87 -15.11 -6.14
N LEU A 288 2.42 -16.29 -5.68
CA LEU A 288 1.70 -16.42 -4.41
C LEU A 288 2.59 -16.09 -3.21
N VAL A 289 3.83 -16.58 -3.20
CA VAL A 289 4.82 -16.25 -2.16
C VAL A 289 5.12 -14.76 -2.18
N GLY A 290 5.30 -14.17 -3.36
CA GLY A 290 5.46 -12.72 -3.52
C GLY A 290 4.29 -11.92 -2.95
N CYS A 291 3.05 -12.35 -3.19
CA CYS A 291 1.87 -11.75 -2.56
C CYS A 291 1.89 -11.90 -1.03
N ALA A 292 2.33 -13.05 -0.52
CA ALA A 292 2.49 -13.25 0.92
C ALA A 292 3.56 -12.31 1.53
N THR A 293 4.65 -11.99 0.82
CA THR A 293 5.63 -10.98 1.30
C THR A 293 4.99 -9.61 1.50
N VAL A 294 4.07 -9.21 0.61
CA VAL A 294 3.34 -7.95 0.71
C VAL A 294 2.32 -7.99 1.85
N ALA A 295 1.64 -9.12 2.08
CA ALA A 295 0.73 -9.26 3.21
C ALA A 295 1.47 -9.27 4.56
N ALA A 296 2.65 -9.89 4.60
CA ALA A 296 3.45 -10.09 5.80
C ALA A 296 4.22 -8.85 6.24
N SER A 297 4.60 -7.98 5.31
CA SER A 297 5.36 -6.77 5.67
C SER A 297 4.49 -5.81 6.49
N PRO A 298 5.03 -5.18 7.56
CA PRO A 298 4.31 -4.13 8.28
C PRO A 298 4.08 -2.90 7.39
N VAL A 299 4.90 -2.73 6.35
CA VAL A 299 4.85 -1.60 5.43
C VAL A 299 4.80 -2.08 3.97
N SER A 300 3.61 -2.04 3.39
CA SER A 300 3.34 -2.38 2.00
C SER A 300 2.82 -1.18 1.24
N TRP A 301 3.72 -0.25 0.96
CA TRP A 301 3.45 0.88 0.07
C TRP A 301 2.93 0.40 -1.28
N THR A 302 2.20 1.28 -1.99
CA THR A 302 1.61 0.95 -3.29
C THR A 302 2.66 0.39 -4.28
N HIS A 303 3.88 0.94 -4.30
CA HIS A 303 4.98 0.45 -5.15
C HIS A 303 5.52 -0.96 -4.78
N HIS A 304 5.19 -1.52 -3.61
CA HIS A 304 5.50 -2.92 -3.26
C HIS A 304 4.53 -3.92 -3.92
N GLN A 305 3.35 -3.47 -4.35
CA GLN A 305 2.24 -4.33 -4.76
C GLN A 305 2.30 -4.72 -6.25
N VAL A 306 3.49 -5.04 -6.78
CA VAL A 306 3.62 -5.57 -8.16
C VAL A 306 3.12 -7.02 -8.25
N TRP A 307 3.39 -7.84 -7.22
CA TRP A 307 2.99 -9.25 -7.19
C TRP A 307 1.48 -9.51 -7.40
N PRO A 308 0.56 -8.75 -6.78
CA PRO A 308 -0.87 -8.91 -6.99
C PRO A 308 -1.32 -8.59 -8.42
N VAL A 309 -0.61 -7.70 -9.14
CA VAL A 309 -0.87 -7.48 -10.57
C VAL A 309 -0.52 -8.73 -11.37
N LEU A 310 0.63 -9.35 -11.09
CA LEU A 310 1.01 -10.63 -11.71
C LEU A 310 0.00 -11.73 -11.38
N ALA A 311 -0.47 -11.78 -10.14
CA ALA A 311 -1.47 -12.74 -9.72
C ALA A 311 -2.82 -12.54 -10.43
N ALA A 312 -3.26 -11.29 -10.58
CA ALA A 312 -4.45 -10.95 -11.34
C ALA A 312 -4.34 -11.43 -12.79
N MET A 313 -3.18 -11.22 -13.43
CA MET A 313 -2.92 -11.70 -14.79
C MET A 313 -2.95 -13.23 -14.89
N LEU A 314 -2.35 -13.94 -13.91
CA LEU A 314 -2.40 -15.39 -13.84
C LEU A 314 -3.85 -15.90 -13.66
N LEU A 315 -4.65 -15.28 -12.80
CA LEU A 315 -6.07 -15.58 -12.62
C LEU A 315 -6.89 -15.38 -13.91
N ILE A 316 -6.68 -14.27 -14.61
CA ILE A 316 -7.31 -13.97 -15.91
C ILE A 316 -6.93 -15.02 -16.96
N GLY A 317 -5.68 -15.51 -16.92
CA GLY A 317 -5.18 -16.57 -17.80
C GLY A 317 -5.79 -17.95 -17.57
N THR A 318 -6.42 -18.19 -16.42
CA THR A 318 -6.98 -19.51 -16.10
C THR A 318 -8.26 -19.83 -16.88
N THR A 319 -8.67 -21.11 -16.83
CA THR A 319 -9.98 -21.57 -17.27
C THR A 319 -11.01 -21.38 -16.16
N GLY A 320 -12.19 -20.85 -16.52
CA GLY A 320 -13.32 -20.64 -15.61
C GLY A 320 -13.64 -19.17 -15.35
N VAL A 321 -14.93 -18.82 -15.47
CA VAL A 321 -15.41 -17.44 -15.35
C VAL A 321 -15.15 -16.85 -13.97
N ALA A 322 -15.28 -17.64 -12.89
CA ALA A 322 -15.04 -17.18 -11.51
C ALA A 322 -13.63 -16.65 -11.30
N ARG A 323 -12.63 -17.39 -11.77
CA ARG A 323 -11.22 -17.02 -11.60
C ARG A 323 -10.87 -15.81 -12.44
N ARG A 324 -11.41 -15.73 -13.66
CA ARG A 324 -11.25 -14.55 -14.52
C ARG A 324 -11.88 -13.31 -13.90
N ALA A 325 -13.10 -13.42 -13.37
CA ALA A 325 -13.76 -12.33 -12.67
C ALA A 325 -12.97 -11.89 -11.43
N ALA A 326 -12.46 -12.83 -10.63
CA ALA A 326 -11.60 -12.52 -9.49
C ALA A 326 -10.29 -11.83 -9.91
N GLY A 327 -9.68 -12.30 -11.01
CA GLY A 327 -8.49 -11.67 -11.58
C GLY A 327 -8.75 -10.27 -12.10
N VAL A 328 -9.86 -10.05 -12.81
CA VAL A 328 -10.28 -8.71 -13.25
C VAL A 328 -10.55 -7.80 -12.05
N ALA A 329 -11.29 -8.27 -11.05
CA ALA A 329 -11.56 -7.51 -9.83
C ALA A 329 -10.27 -7.11 -9.12
N LEU A 330 -9.33 -8.05 -8.92
CA LEU A 330 -8.02 -7.77 -8.33
C LEU A 330 -7.24 -6.76 -9.17
N LEU A 331 -7.19 -6.92 -10.50
CA LEU A 331 -6.52 -5.97 -11.39
C LEU A 331 -7.14 -4.57 -11.28
N THR A 332 -8.47 -4.46 -11.23
CA THR A 332 -9.16 -3.19 -11.06
C THR A 332 -8.73 -2.49 -9.78
N THR A 333 -8.61 -3.22 -8.66
CA THR A 333 -8.08 -2.63 -7.41
C THR A 333 -6.62 -2.17 -7.53
N MET A 334 -5.83 -2.80 -8.40
CA MET A 334 -4.44 -2.42 -8.65
C MET A 334 -4.31 -1.24 -9.61
N VAL A 335 -5.30 -0.98 -10.46
CA VAL A 335 -5.29 0.15 -11.42
C VAL A 335 -5.97 1.38 -10.82
N VAL A 336 -7.11 1.20 -10.15
CA VAL A 336 -7.92 2.29 -9.59
C VAL A 336 -7.87 2.26 -8.07
N SER A 337 -7.70 3.43 -7.45
CA SER A 337 -7.93 3.57 -5.99
C SER A 337 -9.43 3.59 -5.73
N LEU A 338 -10.00 2.44 -5.35
CA LEU A 338 -11.45 2.32 -5.12
C LEU A 338 -11.94 3.29 -4.05
N GLY A 339 -11.20 3.44 -2.95
CA GLY A 339 -11.53 4.40 -1.90
C GLY A 339 -11.60 5.84 -2.41
N ALA A 340 -10.68 6.26 -3.27
CA ALA A 340 -10.73 7.61 -3.85
C ALA A 340 -11.86 7.73 -4.89
N ALA A 341 -11.94 6.79 -5.84
CA ALA A 341 -12.88 6.83 -6.96
C ALA A 341 -14.35 6.75 -6.53
N LEU A 342 -14.63 6.06 -5.42
CA LEU A 342 -15.99 5.83 -4.94
C LEU A 342 -16.31 6.61 -3.65
N SER A 343 -15.37 7.43 -3.14
CA SER A 343 -15.59 8.25 -1.93
C SER A 343 -16.85 9.13 -2.03
N ALA A 344 -17.09 9.74 -3.19
CA ALA A 344 -18.21 10.64 -3.42
C ALA A 344 -19.58 9.94 -3.45
N VAL A 345 -19.63 8.63 -3.72
CA VAL A 345 -20.87 7.83 -3.79
C VAL A 345 -20.98 6.84 -2.63
N SER A 346 -19.92 6.68 -1.85
CA SER A 346 -19.97 5.92 -0.60
C SER A 346 -20.90 6.65 0.35
N MET A 347 -21.79 5.91 1.02
CA MET A 347 -22.76 6.48 1.96
C MET A 347 -22.51 6.04 3.40
N ARG A 348 -21.54 5.13 3.60
CA ARG A 348 -21.28 4.51 4.91
C ARG A 348 -19.78 4.37 5.17
N PRO A 349 -19.27 4.79 6.34
CA PRO A 349 -17.85 4.69 6.69
C PRO A 349 -17.29 3.27 6.54
N GLY A 350 -18.01 2.24 6.99
CA GLY A 350 -17.51 0.86 6.88
C GLY A 350 -17.40 0.35 5.43
N VAL A 351 -18.22 0.83 4.50
CA VAL A 351 -18.02 0.55 3.07
C VAL A 351 -16.78 1.28 2.56
N GLN A 352 -16.62 2.56 2.91
CA GLN A 352 -15.44 3.33 2.53
C GLN A 352 -14.14 2.70 3.03
N PHE A 353 -14.12 2.21 4.27
CA PHE A 353 -12.97 1.49 4.83
C PHE A 353 -12.59 0.25 3.99
N LEU A 354 -13.58 -0.55 3.55
CA LEU A 354 -13.30 -1.69 2.68
C LEU A 354 -12.72 -1.25 1.32
N LEU A 355 -13.22 -0.16 0.76
CA LEU A 355 -12.73 0.37 -0.53
C LEU A 355 -11.30 0.91 -0.41
N GLU A 356 -10.97 1.57 0.70
CA GLU A 356 -9.64 2.08 1.03
C GLU A 356 -8.61 0.96 1.27
N ASN A 357 -9.06 -0.21 1.75
CA ASN A 357 -8.22 -1.37 2.04
C ASN A 357 -8.37 -2.51 1.02
N ALA A 358 -9.06 -2.27 -0.11
CA ALA A 358 -9.42 -3.30 -1.07
C ALA A 358 -8.20 -4.04 -1.64
N ARG A 359 -7.05 -3.35 -1.79
CA ARG A 359 -5.80 -3.99 -2.24
C ARG A 359 -5.28 -4.98 -1.21
N ALA A 360 -5.15 -4.55 0.06
CA ALA A 360 -4.70 -5.42 1.15
C ALA A 360 -5.62 -6.66 1.29
N LEU A 361 -6.94 -6.43 1.29
CA LEU A 361 -7.93 -7.50 1.37
C LEU A 361 -7.84 -8.47 0.18
N GLY A 362 -7.66 -7.96 -1.04
CA GLY A 362 -7.49 -8.77 -2.24
C GLY A 362 -6.24 -9.66 -2.18
N VAL A 363 -5.12 -9.12 -1.67
CA VAL A 363 -3.88 -9.88 -1.47
C VAL A 363 -4.04 -10.98 -0.43
N VAL A 364 -4.67 -10.67 0.71
CA VAL A 364 -4.93 -11.66 1.77
C VAL A 364 -5.87 -12.75 1.27
N ALA A 365 -6.95 -12.39 0.59
CA ALA A 365 -7.88 -13.35 0.00
C ALA A 365 -7.18 -14.27 -1.00
N LEU A 366 -6.30 -13.71 -1.86
CA LEU A 366 -5.48 -14.50 -2.77
C LEU A 366 -4.53 -15.46 -2.03
N CYS A 367 -3.85 -15.01 -0.98
CA CYS A 367 -2.96 -15.85 -0.17
C CYS A 367 -3.73 -17.02 0.46
N LEU A 368 -4.94 -16.77 0.97
CA LEU A 368 -5.77 -17.77 1.64
C LEU A 368 -6.45 -18.75 0.66
N THR A 369 -6.81 -18.29 -0.55
CA THR A 369 -7.58 -19.09 -1.52
C THR A 369 -6.74 -19.68 -2.66
N GLY A 370 -5.58 -19.10 -2.96
CA GLY A 370 -4.73 -19.43 -4.10
C GLY A 370 -5.39 -19.12 -5.45
N PHE A 371 -4.86 -19.71 -6.53
CA PHE A 371 -5.36 -19.53 -7.90
C PHE A 371 -6.59 -20.39 -8.26
N GLY A 372 -7.26 -21.00 -7.28
CA GLY A 372 -8.30 -21.99 -7.55
C GLY A 372 -9.16 -22.39 -6.35
N GLY A 373 -9.60 -21.40 -5.55
CA GLY A 373 -10.45 -21.52 -4.35
C GLY A 373 -11.10 -22.88 -4.06
N VAL A 374 -10.78 -23.40 -2.86
CA VAL A 374 -11.27 -24.65 -2.19
C VAL A 374 -10.65 -25.96 -2.69
N ALA A 375 -9.38 -26.21 -2.35
CA ALA A 375 -8.73 -27.51 -2.53
C ALA A 375 -7.88 -27.96 -1.33
N VAL A 376 -8.23 -27.54 -0.11
CA VAL A 376 -7.59 -28.05 1.13
C VAL A 376 -8.57 -28.77 2.06
N VAL A 377 -9.90 -28.59 1.92
CA VAL A 377 -10.90 -29.35 2.70
C VAL A 377 -11.72 -30.34 1.85
N ALA A 378 -11.72 -30.21 0.52
CA ALA A 378 -12.52 -31.04 -0.38
C ALA A 378 -11.77 -32.25 -0.99
N ALA A 379 -10.63 -32.66 -0.43
CA ALA A 379 -9.93 -33.86 -0.88
C ALA A 379 -10.55 -35.17 -0.33
N ARG A 380 -11.65 -35.10 0.43
CA ARG A 380 -12.39 -36.28 0.90
C ARG A 380 -13.82 -36.42 0.39
N THR A 381 -14.35 -35.48 -0.38
CA THR A 381 -15.73 -35.59 -0.90
C THR A 381 -15.77 -35.39 -2.41
N ARG A 382 -16.03 -36.53 -3.07
CA ARG A 382 -16.48 -36.79 -4.44
C ARG A 382 -16.60 -35.58 -5.38
N ARG A 383 -16.05 -35.77 -6.58
CA ARG A 383 -16.38 -35.07 -7.85
C ARG A 383 -17.85 -34.62 -7.86
N SER A 384 -18.08 -33.36 -7.54
CA SER A 384 -19.37 -32.71 -7.72
C SER A 384 -19.24 -31.70 -8.85
N ARG A 385 -20.11 -31.83 -9.85
CA ARG A 385 -20.28 -30.86 -10.93
C ARG A 385 -20.46 -29.48 -10.30
N ILE A 386 -19.66 -28.50 -10.74
CA ILE A 386 -19.83 -27.10 -10.34
C ILE A 386 -21.19 -26.63 -10.87
N THR A 387 -22.21 -26.65 -10.02
CA THR A 387 -23.56 -26.16 -10.29
C THR A 387 -23.72 -24.74 -9.75
N GLY A 388 -24.69 -23.97 -10.28
CA GLY A 388 -24.95 -22.56 -9.92
C GLY A 388 -25.12 -22.26 -8.42
N ARG A 389 -25.26 -23.27 -7.56
CA ARG A 389 -25.31 -23.15 -6.10
C ARG A 389 -24.01 -22.65 -5.46
N ALA A 390 -22.85 -22.91 -6.07
CA ALA A 390 -21.56 -22.43 -5.54
C ALA A 390 -21.44 -20.89 -5.66
N TRP A 391 -21.81 -20.35 -6.82
CA TRP A 391 -21.84 -18.91 -7.07
C TRP A 391 -22.81 -18.18 -6.16
N LEU A 392 -24.00 -18.76 -5.93
CA LEU A 392 -24.97 -18.22 -4.99
C LEU A 392 -24.37 -18.12 -3.57
N ARG A 393 -23.65 -19.15 -3.11
CA ARG A 393 -23.00 -19.14 -1.78
C ARG A 393 -21.87 -18.11 -1.68
N THR A 394 -21.03 -17.98 -2.70
CA THR A 394 -19.95 -16.98 -2.71
C THR A 394 -20.51 -15.56 -2.78
N GLY A 395 -21.53 -15.35 -3.62
CA GLY A 395 -22.25 -14.08 -3.73
C GLY A 395 -22.94 -13.70 -2.43
N VAL A 396 -23.63 -14.64 -1.78
CA VAL A 396 -24.26 -14.44 -0.46
C VAL A 396 -23.20 -14.14 0.60
N ALA A 397 -22.12 -14.90 0.69
CA ALA A 397 -21.07 -14.64 1.68
C ALA A 397 -20.41 -13.26 1.48
N ALA A 398 -20.12 -12.86 0.23
CA ALA A 398 -19.58 -11.54 -0.07
C ALA A 398 -20.59 -10.43 0.24
N ALA A 399 -21.86 -10.60 -0.13
CA ALA A 399 -22.93 -9.65 0.19
C ALA A 399 -23.15 -9.53 1.69
N THR A 400 -23.13 -10.63 2.44
CA THR A 400 -23.25 -10.64 3.90
C THR A 400 -22.04 -9.97 4.55
N ALA A 401 -20.82 -10.21 4.07
CA ALA A 401 -19.63 -9.54 4.58
C ALA A 401 -19.70 -8.03 4.33
N VAL A 402 -20.04 -7.61 3.11
CA VAL A 402 -20.24 -6.19 2.78
C VAL A 402 -21.36 -5.58 3.62
N ALA A 403 -22.49 -6.27 3.80
CA ALA A 403 -23.59 -5.81 4.62
C ALA A 403 -23.19 -5.67 6.10
N PHE A 404 -22.43 -6.64 6.63
CA PHE A 404 -21.87 -6.59 7.98
C PHE A 404 -20.99 -5.35 8.15
N PHE A 405 -19.99 -5.17 7.28
CA PHE A 405 -19.10 -4.01 7.36
C PHE A 405 -19.82 -2.70 7.09
N ALA A 406 -20.85 -2.69 6.24
CA ALA A 406 -21.67 -1.52 6.00
C ALA A 406 -22.45 -1.06 7.23
N VAL A 407 -22.64 -1.89 8.26
CA VAL A 407 -23.29 -1.49 9.51
C VAL A 407 -22.31 -1.33 10.67
N GLN A 408 -21.05 -1.77 10.51
CA GLN A 408 -20.02 -1.54 11.52
C GLN A 408 -19.58 -0.07 11.53
N PRO A 409 -19.35 0.54 12.71
CA PRO A 409 -18.87 1.91 12.85
C PRO A 409 -17.35 1.97 12.60
N LEU A 410 -16.89 1.45 11.45
CA LEU A 410 -15.46 1.44 11.15
C LEU A 410 -14.93 2.83 10.80
N PRO A 411 -13.70 3.16 11.24
CA PRO A 411 -13.02 4.40 10.89
C PRO A 411 -12.73 4.45 9.38
N ALA A 412 -13.17 5.52 8.71
CA ALA A 412 -12.89 5.74 7.30
C ALA A 412 -11.95 6.94 7.13
N GLY A 413 -10.93 6.80 6.28
CA GLY A 413 -10.02 7.89 5.94
C GLY A 413 -10.76 9.07 5.32
N ALA A 414 -11.78 8.79 4.52
CA ALA A 414 -12.73 9.80 4.05
C ALA A 414 -14.16 9.50 4.54
N ASP A 415 -14.58 10.00 5.71
CA ASP A 415 -16.00 9.91 6.10
C ASP A 415 -16.93 10.53 5.01
N PRO A 416 -17.79 9.72 4.36
CA PRO A 416 -18.67 10.21 3.30
C PRO A 416 -19.77 11.16 3.79
N THR A 417 -20.08 11.18 5.09
CA THR A 417 -21.16 12.00 5.65
C THR A 417 -20.69 13.36 6.14
N PHE A 418 -19.36 13.54 6.20
CA PHE A 418 -18.74 14.72 6.75
C PHE A 418 -19.18 15.98 5.98
N LYS A 419 -19.55 17.01 6.73
CA LYS A 419 -19.81 18.35 6.21
C LYS A 419 -19.30 19.36 7.23
N ALA A 420 -18.45 20.28 6.78
CA ALA A 420 -18.18 21.52 7.49
C ALA A 420 -19.16 22.60 6.99
N TYR A 421 -19.62 23.44 7.91
CA TYR A 421 -20.65 24.44 7.64
C TYR A 421 -20.02 25.81 7.33
N ALA A 422 -20.68 26.60 6.48
CA ALA A 422 -20.20 27.90 6.04
C ALA A 422 -20.97 29.05 6.73
N LEU A 423 -20.60 30.30 6.43
CA LEU A 423 -21.23 31.48 7.04
C LEU A 423 -22.76 31.52 6.79
N ASP A 424 -23.21 31.10 5.61
CA ASP A 424 -24.64 31.05 5.25
C ASP A 424 -25.44 30.03 6.11
N ASP A 425 -24.76 29.04 6.70
CA ASP A 425 -25.37 28.03 7.55
C ASP A 425 -25.56 28.53 9.01
N VAL A 426 -24.99 29.69 9.40
CA VAL A 426 -24.94 30.17 10.79
C VAL A 426 -26.31 30.42 11.41
N ALA A 427 -27.28 30.87 10.62
CA ALA A 427 -28.63 31.13 11.10
C ALA A 427 -29.39 29.84 11.51
N ASN A 428 -28.87 28.65 11.17
CA ASN A 428 -29.52 27.39 11.48
C ASN A 428 -29.16 26.91 12.90
N PRO A 429 -30.11 26.94 13.86
CA PRO A 429 -29.84 26.59 15.26
C PRO A 429 -29.53 25.10 15.47
N ARG A 430 -29.75 24.26 14.45
CA ARG A 430 -29.33 22.85 14.47
C ARG A 430 -27.84 22.69 14.21
N TYR A 431 -27.24 23.58 13.43
CA TYR A 431 -25.83 23.51 13.04
C TYR A 431 -24.98 24.35 13.98
N PHE A 432 -25.50 25.51 14.39
CA PHE A 432 -24.87 26.42 15.33
C PHE A 432 -25.72 26.49 16.59
N PHE A 433 -25.47 25.58 17.53
CA PHE A 433 -26.17 25.46 18.81
C PHE A 433 -25.36 26.02 20.00
N VAL A 434 -24.09 26.36 19.77
CA VAL A 434 -23.15 27.09 20.62
C VAL A 434 -23.05 28.50 20.04
N CYS A 435 -23.21 29.52 20.89
CA CYS A 435 -23.03 30.93 20.50
C CYS A 435 -23.95 31.36 19.33
N ARG A 436 -25.25 31.60 19.64
CA ARG A 436 -26.29 31.90 18.63
C ARG A 436 -26.60 33.39 18.47
N SER A 437 -26.00 34.25 19.28
CA SER A 437 -26.14 35.70 19.19
C SER A 437 -24.88 36.37 19.72
N ALA A 438 -24.65 37.64 19.37
CA ALA A 438 -23.52 38.41 19.88
C ALA A 438 -23.43 38.40 21.42
N VAL A 439 -24.58 38.42 22.11
CA VAL A 439 -24.65 38.37 23.58
C VAL A 439 -24.25 36.99 24.12
N GLU A 440 -24.79 35.90 23.54
CA GLU A 440 -24.40 34.53 23.94
C GLU A 440 -22.91 34.30 23.66
N CYS A 441 -22.40 34.74 22.51
CA CYS A 441 -21.01 34.56 22.11
C CYS A 441 -20.02 35.33 22.99
N ALA A 442 -20.39 36.53 23.45
CA ALA A 442 -19.57 37.32 24.38
C ALA A 442 -19.44 36.66 25.76
N SER A 443 -20.37 35.77 26.13
CA SER A 443 -20.36 35.04 27.40
C SER A 443 -19.58 33.73 27.36
N TYR A 444 -19.18 33.25 26.17
CA TYR A 444 -18.34 32.07 26.03
C TYR A 444 -16.90 32.43 26.38
N ASP A 445 -16.49 32.13 27.62
CA ASP A 445 -15.09 32.09 27.99
C ASP A 445 -14.43 30.90 27.29
N THR A 446 -13.44 31.18 26.45
CA THR A 446 -12.75 30.12 25.72
C THR A 446 -11.92 29.23 26.64
N GLY A 447 -11.46 29.72 27.81
CA GLY A 447 -10.67 28.95 28.80
C GLY A 447 -9.42 28.22 28.27
N GLY A 448 -9.11 28.35 26.98
CA GLY A 448 -8.25 27.49 26.17
C GLY A 448 -8.48 27.72 24.66
N PRO A 449 -7.74 27.04 23.76
CA PRO A 449 -7.76 27.35 22.32
C PRO A 449 -9.09 27.07 21.62
N VAL A 450 -9.82 26.03 22.04
CA VAL A 450 -11.10 25.61 21.45
C VAL A 450 -12.07 25.21 22.54
N THR A 451 -13.31 25.68 22.47
CA THR A 451 -14.41 25.23 23.33
C THR A 451 -15.56 24.78 22.44
N PHE A 452 -16.06 23.56 22.64
CA PHE A 452 -17.11 23.02 21.78
C PHE A 452 -18.11 22.14 22.52
N GLY A 453 -19.30 22.03 21.95
CA GLY A 453 -20.29 21.05 22.33
C GLY A 453 -20.51 20.03 21.22
N THR A 454 -20.97 18.85 21.61
CA THR A 454 -21.33 17.77 20.68
C THR A 454 -22.81 17.44 20.79
N ARG A 455 -23.48 17.20 19.65
CA ARG A 455 -24.86 16.68 19.62
C ARG A 455 -24.92 15.43 18.77
N ALA A 456 -25.23 14.30 19.40
CA ALA A 456 -25.47 13.04 18.71
C ALA A 456 -26.84 13.04 18.01
N GLU A 457 -26.87 12.63 16.75
CA GLU A 457 -28.06 12.33 15.97
C GLU A 457 -28.03 10.86 15.54
N LYS A 458 -29.16 10.34 15.03
CA LYS A 458 -29.31 8.92 14.64
C LYS A 458 -28.21 8.38 13.71
N THR A 459 -27.62 9.23 12.86
CA THR A 459 -26.65 8.81 11.83
C THR A 459 -25.36 9.64 11.81
N LYS A 460 -25.21 10.59 12.73
CA LYS A 460 -24.09 11.55 12.73
C LYS A 460 -23.94 12.23 14.07
N VAL A 461 -22.74 12.72 14.34
CA VAL A 461 -22.47 13.64 15.45
C VAL A 461 -22.14 15.01 14.87
N ARG A 462 -22.69 16.04 15.50
CA ARG A 462 -22.36 17.43 15.21
C ARG A 462 -21.43 17.96 16.29
N VAL A 463 -20.46 18.75 15.85
CA VAL A 463 -19.57 19.52 16.71
C VAL A 463 -19.75 20.97 16.34
N ASN A 464 -19.98 21.81 17.34
CA ASN A 464 -20.03 23.24 17.15
C ASN A 464 -19.41 23.90 18.36
N GLY A 465 -18.61 24.94 18.10
CA GLY A 465 -17.80 25.56 19.11
C GLY A 465 -17.29 26.92 18.69
N VAL A 466 -16.50 27.49 19.59
CA VAL A 466 -15.75 28.72 19.42
C VAL A 466 -14.25 28.42 19.50
N VAL A 467 -13.46 29.25 18.83
CA VAL A 467 -12.01 29.23 18.93
C VAL A 467 -11.48 30.57 19.43
N SER A 468 -10.37 30.54 20.15
CA SER A 468 -9.67 31.75 20.59
C SER A 468 -9.04 32.49 19.40
N ALA A 469 -8.50 33.69 19.67
CA ALA A 469 -7.78 34.47 18.66
C ALA A 469 -6.48 33.76 18.18
N GLU A 470 -5.90 32.89 19.00
CA GLU A 470 -4.64 32.20 18.72
C GLU A 470 -4.78 31.10 17.65
N VAL A 471 -5.97 30.51 17.51
CA VAL A 471 -6.22 29.44 16.53
C VAL A 471 -6.32 30.01 15.12
N ALA A 472 -5.29 29.90 14.29
CA ALA A 472 -5.37 30.31 12.90
C ALA A 472 -6.06 29.25 12.02
N ARG A 473 -5.92 27.96 12.37
CA ARG A 473 -6.47 26.84 11.59
C ARG A 473 -6.96 25.73 12.51
N LEU A 474 -8.06 25.11 12.13
CA LEU A 474 -8.64 23.97 12.82
C LEU A 474 -8.79 22.80 11.85
N GLU A 475 -8.30 21.62 12.21
CA GLU A 475 -8.39 20.43 11.37
C GLU A 475 -9.06 19.27 12.10
N TYR A 476 -9.90 18.53 11.39
CA TYR A 476 -10.51 17.30 11.87
C TYR A 476 -9.99 16.10 11.09
N HIS A 477 -9.63 15.04 11.81
CA HIS A 477 -9.28 13.75 11.24
C HIS A 477 -10.36 12.74 11.59
N SER A 478 -10.87 12.00 10.59
CA SER A 478 -11.92 10.99 10.81
C SER A 478 -11.39 9.60 11.15
N ALA A 479 -10.12 9.34 10.84
CA ALA A 479 -9.47 8.05 11.07
C ALA A 479 -7.94 8.21 11.04
N PRO A 480 -7.20 7.32 11.73
CA PRO A 480 -5.76 7.21 11.60
C PRO A 480 -5.32 7.11 10.13
N GLY A 481 -4.38 7.96 9.70
CA GLY A 481 -3.81 7.93 8.34
C GLY A 481 -4.72 8.43 7.21
N GLY A 482 -5.94 8.89 7.52
CA GLY A 482 -6.77 9.67 6.60
C GLY A 482 -6.28 11.13 6.46
N PRO A 483 -6.60 11.80 5.34
CA PRO A 483 -6.25 13.21 5.16
C PRO A 483 -7.00 14.10 6.17
N PRO A 484 -6.35 15.17 6.71
CA PRO A 484 -7.04 16.16 7.53
C PRO A 484 -8.11 16.89 6.73
N ARG A 485 -9.17 17.33 7.43
CA ARG A 485 -10.19 18.23 6.89
C ARG A 485 -10.13 19.56 7.61
N VAL A 486 -9.82 20.62 6.88
CA VAL A 486 -9.83 21.98 7.42
C VAL A 486 -11.27 22.39 7.72
N ILE A 487 -11.51 22.84 8.95
CA ILE A 487 -12.80 23.35 9.40
C ILE A 487 -12.80 24.87 9.23
N PRO A 488 -13.77 25.46 8.51
CA PRO A 488 -13.88 26.92 8.38
C PRO A 488 -14.10 27.58 9.74
N LEU A 489 -13.30 28.62 10.01
CA LEU A 489 -13.47 29.52 11.15
C LEU A 489 -14.26 30.75 10.69
N LEU A 490 -15.39 31.03 11.33
CA LEU A 490 -16.38 32.00 10.88
C LEU A 490 -16.55 33.12 11.91
N SER A 491 -16.78 34.34 11.46
CA SER A 491 -17.00 35.52 12.34
C SER A 491 -18.38 36.14 12.10
N PRO A 492 -19.49 35.46 12.48
CA PRO A 492 -20.83 36.00 12.28
C PRO A 492 -21.18 37.14 13.25
N TYR A 493 -20.49 37.23 14.39
CA TYR A 493 -20.69 38.24 15.42
C TYR A 493 -19.33 38.86 15.82
N PRO A 494 -19.31 40.09 16.35
CA PRO A 494 -18.12 40.64 17.00
C PRO A 494 -17.69 39.73 18.18
N GLY A 495 -16.41 39.38 18.25
CA GLY A 495 -15.86 38.51 19.30
C GLY A 495 -15.23 37.22 18.77
N PRO A 496 -15.37 36.08 19.47
CA PRO A 496 -14.70 34.83 19.11
C PRO A 496 -15.23 34.24 17.80
N ARG A 497 -14.35 33.57 17.05
CA ARG A 497 -14.71 32.86 15.81
C ARG A 497 -15.42 31.57 16.14
N VAL A 498 -16.45 31.22 15.38
CA VAL A 498 -17.22 29.98 15.52
C VAL A 498 -16.85 28.98 14.44
N PHE A 499 -17.12 27.71 14.72
CA PHE A 499 -17.03 26.63 13.74
C PHE A 499 -18.16 25.63 13.94
N SER A 500 -18.55 24.95 12.88
CA SER A 500 -19.47 23.81 12.97
C SER A 500 -19.18 22.78 11.90
N PHE A 501 -19.23 21.51 12.28
CA PHE A 501 -19.16 20.40 11.35
C PHE A 501 -19.95 19.20 11.84
N ARG A 502 -20.09 18.20 10.98
CA ARG A 502 -20.63 16.89 11.31
C ARG A 502 -19.75 15.77 10.78
N SER A 503 -19.78 14.62 11.44
CA SER A 503 -19.18 13.36 11.03
C SER A 503 -20.11 12.20 11.36
N ALA A 504 -19.97 11.04 10.71
CA ALA A 504 -20.77 9.85 10.99
C ALA A 504 -20.54 9.35 12.42
N THR A 505 -19.29 9.43 12.88
CA THR A 505 -18.84 9.02 14.21
C THR A 505 -17.67 9.89 14.64
N MET A 506 -17.44 10.00 15.95
CA MET A 506 -16.30 10.68 16.55
C MET A 506 -15.38 9.72 17.31
N VAL A 507 -15.74 8.43 17.39
CA VAL A 507 -15.03 7.40 18.18
C VAL A 507 -13.55 7.29 17.80
N HIS A 508 -13.20 7.54 16.54
CA HIS A 508 -11.83 7.44 16.02
C HIS A 508 -11.29 8.78 15.50
N GLY A 509 -12.04 9.86 15.72
CA GLY A 509 -11.69 11.18 15.19
C GLY A 509 -11.08 12.08 16.23
N TRP A 510 -10.21 12.98 15.79
CA TRP A 510 -9.61 13.99 16.66
C TRP A 510 -9.55 15.34 15.94
N LEU A 511 -9.55 16.40 16.73
CA LEU A 511 -9.45 17.78 16.29
C LEU A 511 -8.05 18.32 16.65
N VAL A 512 -7.44 19.08 15.76
CA VAL A 512 -6.16 19.75 16.01
C VAL A 512 -6.31 21.23 15.70
N ALA A 513 -5.99 22.07 16.69
CA ALA A 513 -5.92 23.52 16.54
C ALA A 513 -4.47 23.93 16.28
N TYR A 514 -4.26 24.84 15.35
CA TYR A 514 -2.94 25.36 14.96
C TYR A 514 -2.87 26.88 15.11
N ASP A 515 -1.69 27.36 15.47
CA ASP A 515 -1.37 28.80 15.45
C ASP A 515 -1.14 29.34 14.02
N ALA A 516 -0.86 30.64 13.92
CA ALA A 516 -0.58 31.31 12.64
C ALA A 516 0.73 30.85 11.96
N GLY A 517 1.68 30.28 12.73
CA GLY A 517 2.90 29.66 12.21
C GLY A 517 2.68 28.23 11.69
N GLY A 518 1.50 27.65 11.94
CA GLY A 518 1.17 26.28 11.56
C GLY A 518 1.57 25.22 12.59
N HIS A 519 1.94 25.61 13.82
CA HIS A 519 2.25 24.68 14.90
C HIS A 519 0.97 24.25 15.63
N PRO A 520 0.82 22.95 15.97
CA PRO A 520 -0.33 22.48 16.74
C PRO A 520 -0.25 23.02 18.18
N ILE A 521 -1.33 23.66 18.63
CA ILE A 521 -1.44 24.25 19.98
C ILE A 521 -2.41 23.50 20.90
N ALA A 522 -3.32 22.70 20.34
CA ALA A 522 -4.17 21.79 21.10
C ALA A 522 -4.67 20.63 20.23
N THR A 523 -4.86 19.47 20.85
CA THR A 523 -5.47 18.28 20.23
C THR A 523 -6.60 17.79 21.13
N PHE A 524 -7.74 17.47 20.54
CA PHE A 524 -8.95 17.01 21.24
C PHE A 524 -9.39 15.67 20.63
N ASP A 525 -9.30 14.59 21.40
CA ASP A 525 -9.68 13.24 21.01
C ASP A 525 -10.66 12.63 22.01
N ASP A 526 -10.31 12.59 23.29
CA ASP A 526 -11.13 12.07 24.37
C ASP A 526 -12.44 12.88 24.53
N GLU A 527 -12.41 14.21 24.39
CA GLU A 527 -13.63 15.03 24.48
C GLU A 527 -14.57 14.81 23.30
N LEU A 528 -14.03 14.49 22.11
CA LEU A 528 -14.82 14.12 20.94
C LEU A 528 -15.43 12.73 21.09
N ALA A 529 -14.68 11.78 21.66
CA ALA A 529 -15.16 10.42 21.93
C ALA A 529 -16.22 10.38 23.05
N ALA A 530 -16.12 11.26 24.06
CA ALA A 530 -17.07 11.34 25.18
C ALA A 530 -18.53 11.59 24.72
N ALA A 531 -18.72 12.18 23.55
CA ALA A 531 -20.03 12.35 22.90
C ALA A 531 -20.80 11.03 22.67
N PHE A 532 -20.11 9.89 22.73
CA PHE A 532 -20.70 8.56 22.53
C PHE A 532 -21.04 7.78 23.81
N GLY A 533 -20.78 8.31 25.00
CA GLY A 533 -21.01 7.60 26.27
C GLY A 533 -20.17 6.32 26.37
N ARG A 534 -19.10 6.35 27.18
CA ARG A 534 -18.39 5.12 27.54
C ARG A 534 -19.30 4.19 28.34
#